data_AF-A0A5C5VLN6-F1
#
_entry.id   AF-A0A5C5VLN6-F1
#
_cell.length_a   1.000
_cell.length_b   1.000
_cell.length_c   1.000
_cell.angle_alpha   90.00
_cell.angle_beta   90.00
_cell.angle_gamma   90.00
#
_symmetry.space_group_name_H-M   'P 1'
#
loop_
_entity.id
_entity.type
_entity.pdbx_description
1 polymer ?
#
loop_
_entity_poly.entity_id
_entity_poly.type
_entity_poly.pdbx_seq_one_letter_code
_entity_poly.pdbx_strand_id
1 'polypeptide(L)' 'MHQSDLNRAVSRATGETVSTIKRLGFLIADPDLALDPHDEDLGPYMIDWDELEAAREREEVLVPACA' A
#
# COMPACT_ATOMS: atom_id res chain seq x y z
N MET A 1 -14.40 -13.18 10.98
CA MET A 1 -13.62 -12.11 11.64
C MET A 1 -13.94 -10.81 10.93
N HIS A 2 -14.30 -9.74 11.63
CA HIS A 2 -14.59 -8.46 10.98
C HIS A 2 -13.31 -7.61 10.86
N GLN A 3 -13.30 -6.64 9.94
CA GLN A 3 -12.18 -5.72 9.74
C GLN A 3 -11.78 -4.99 11.03
N SER A 4 -12.75 -4.71 11.91
CA SER A 4 -12.50 -4.14 13.24
C SER A 4 -11.68 -5.04 14.15
N ASP A 5 -11.86 -6.35 14.04
CA ASP A 5 -11.19 -7.34 14.88
C ASP A 5 -9.74 -7.49 14.44
N LEU A 6 -9.50 -7.53 13.12
CA LEU A 6 -8.15 -7.50 12.55
C LEU A 6 -7.40 -6.24 13.01
N ASN A 7 -8.00 -5.06 12.85
CA ASN A 7 -7.35 -3.80 13.23
C ASN A 7 -7.01 -3.76 14.73
N ARG A 8 -7.86 -4.33 15.59
CA ARG A 8 -7.59 -4.46 17.04
C ARG A 8 -6.48 -5.47 17.33
N ALA A 9 -6.42 -6.58 16.60
CA ALA A 9 -5.37 -7.58 16.76
C ALA A 9 -4.00 -7.03 16.34
N VAL A 10 -3.93 -6.36 15.19
CA VAL A 10 -2.69 -5.71 14.70
C VAL A 10 -2.23 -4.63 15.68
N SER A 11 -3.14 -3.76 16.12
CA SER A 11 -2.85 -2.73 17.13
C SER A 11 -2.27 -3.31 18.43
N ARG A 12 -2.79 -4.45 18.91
CA ARG A 12 -2.26 -5.13 20.11
C ARG A 12 -0.88 -5.77 19.87
N ALA A 13 -0.63 -6.28 18.67
CA ALA A 13 0.64 -6.92 18.33
C ALA A 13 1.77 -5.92 18.09
N THR A 14 1.47 -4.77 17.46
CA THR A 14 2.47 -3.74 17.10
C THR A 14 2.60 -2.62 18.12
N GLY A 15 1.60 -2.45 19.01
CA GLY A 15 1.52 -1.32 19.93
C GLY A 15 1.06 -0.02 19.27
N GLU A 16 0.74 -0.03 17.97
CA GLU A 16 0.19 1.13 17.27
C GLU A 16 -1.29 1.36 17.58
N THR A 17 -1.78 2.57 17.32
CA THR A 17 -3.20 2.88 17.51
C THR A 17 -4.05 2.31 16.37
N VAL A 18 -5.31 1.98 16.67
CA VAL A 18 -6.28 1.50 15.66
C VAL A 18 -6.47 2.51 14.51
N SER A 19 -6.34 3.82 14.76
CA SER A 19 -6.43 4.84 13.72
C SER A 19 -5.19 4.90 12.82
N THR A 20 -4.01 4.54 13.34
CA THR A 20 -2.80 4.35 12.52
C THR A 20 -2.96 3.12 11.63
N ILE A 21 -3.34 1.98 12.21
CA ILE A 21 -3.56 0.73 11.45
C ILE A 21 -4.62 0.91 10.36
N LYS A 22 -5.71 1.65 10.63
CA LYS A 22 -6.71 1.99 9.62
C LYS A 22 -6.14 2.81 8.46
N ARG A 23 -5.20 3.72 8.71
CA ARG A 23 -4.52 4.50 7.66
C ARG A 23 -3.55 3.66 6.84
N LEU A 24 -2.98 2.61 7.43
CA LEU A 24 -2.09 1.68 6.72
C LEU A 24 -2.84 0.76 5.75
N GLY A 25 -4.17 0.63 5.87
CA GLY A 25 -4.98 -0.01 4.83
C GLY A 25 -4.99 -1.54 4.87
N PHE A 26 -4.72 -2.17 6.03
CA PHE A 26 -4.90 -3.62 6.17
C PHE A 26 -6.34 -4.00 5.86
N LEU A 27 -6.52 -4.98 4.98
CA LEU A 27 -7.83 -5.48 4.56
C LEU A 27 -7.90 -6.98 4.81
N ILE A 28 -9.03 -7.44 5.35
CA ILE A 28 -9.36 -8.87 5.30
C ILE A 28 -9.71 -9.16 3.84
N ALA A 29 -8.91 -10.01 3.20
CA ALA A 29 -9.21 -10.47 1.86
C ALA A 29 -10.57 -11.16 1.86
N ASP A 30 -11.51 -10.64 1.08
CA ASP A 30 -12.74 -11.34 0.78
C ASP A 30 -12.41 -12.44 -0.24
N PRO A 31 -12.61 -13.72 0.09
CA PRO A 31 -12.28 -14.82 -0.84
C PRO A 31 -13.04 -14.74 -2.16
N ASP A 32 -14.18 -14.03 -2.21
CA ASP A 32 -14.96 -13.84 -3.44
C ASP A 32 -14.51 -12.60 -4.23
N LEU A 33 -13.66 -11.74 -3.65
CA LEU A 33 -13.04 -10.62 -4.34
C LEU A 33 -11.72 -11.10 -4.96
N ALA A 34 -11.80 -11.51 -6.22
CA ALA A 34 -10.62 -11.86 -7.03
C ALA A 34 -9.82 -10.59 -7.35
N LEU A 35 -9.02 -10.12 -6.40
CA LEU A 35 -7.96 -9.16 -6.65
C LEU A 35 -6.79 -9.93 -7.27
N ASP A 36 -6.70 -9.95 -8.58
CA ASP A 36 -5.52 -10.45 -9.28
C ASP A 36 -4.42 -9.37 -9.17
N PRO A 37 -3.27 -9.66 -8.50
CA PRO A 37 -2.17 -8.72 -8.40
C PRO A 37 -1.58 -8.31 -9.76
N HIS A 38 -1.85 -9.09 -10.81
CA HIS A 38 -1.40 -8.85 -12.18
C HIS A 38 -2.48 -8.27 -13.08
N ASP A 39 -3.66 -7.92 -12.55
CA ASP A 39 -4.72 -7.34 -13.33
C ASP A 39 -4.45 -5.86 -13.62
N GLU A 40 -3.91 -5.62 -14.82
CA GLU A 40 -3.58 -4.30 -15.38
C GLU A 40 -4.82 -3.39 -15.52
N ASP A 41 -6.04 -3.93 -15.42
CA ASP A 41 -7.31 -3.21 -15.56
C ASP A 41 -7.89 -2.75 -14.19
N LEU A 42 -7.19 -2.95 -13.06
CA LEU A 42 -7.60 -2.45 -11.73
C LEU A 42 -7.63 -0.91 -11.60
N GLY A 43 -7.34 -0.21 -12.69
CA GLY A 43 -7.63 1.21 -12.88
C GLY A 43 -6.57 2.13 -12.26
N PRO A 44 -6.84 3.44 -12.17
CA PRO A 44 -5.83 4.47 -11.84
C PRO A 44 -5.30 4.41 -10.40
N TYR A 45 -5.78 3.48 -9.59
CA TYR A 45 -5.36 3.29 -8.21
C TYR A 45 -4.38 2.12 -8.01
N MET A 46 -4.04 1.39 -9.07
CA MET A 46 -2.97 0.41 -9.07
C MET A 46 -1.66 1.10 -9.47
N ILE A 47 -0.58 0.80 -8.75
CA ILE A 47 0.75 1.35 -9.01
C ILE A 47 1.72 0.18 -9.18
N ASP A 48 2.43 0.15 -10.30
CA ASP A 48 3.59 -0.71 -10.50
C ASP A 48 4.77 -0.16 -9.68
N TRP A 49 5.25 -0.95 -8.72
CA TRP A 49 6.33 -0.55 -7.82
C TRP A 49 7.69 -0.47 -8.53
N ASP A 50 7.95 -1.35 -9.50
CA ASP A 50 9.20 -1.35 -10.27
C ASP A 50 9.24 -0.12 -11.19
N GLU A 51 8.10 0.21 -11.83
CA GLU A 51 7.98 1.42 -12.64
C GLU A 51 8.12 2.69 -11.78
N LEU A 52 7.49 2.72 -10.60
CA LEU A 52 7.57 3.85 -9.68
C LEU A 52 8.99 4.06 -9.15
N GLU A 53 9.70 2.98 -8.81
CA GLU A 53 11.08 3.03 -8.36
C GLU A 53 12.00 3.53 -9.49
N ALA A 54 11.85 2.99 -10.70
CA ALA A 54 12.57 3.47 -11.87
C ALA A 54 12.26 4.94 -12.20
N ALA A 55 11.03 5.41 -11.97
CA ALA A 55 10.66 6.81 -12.16
C ALA A 55 11.36 7.73 -11.15
N ARG A 56 11.43 7.32 -9.87
CA ARG A 56 12.15 8.07 -8.83
C ARG A 56 13.64 8.18 -9.14
N GLU A 57 14.27 7.08 -9.57
CA GLU A 57 15.67 7.07 -9.97
C GLU A 57 15.92 7.96 -11.20
N ARG A 58 15.02 7.95 -12.19
CA ARG A 58 15.11 8.83 -13.37
C ARG A 58 14.96 10.31 -13.04
N GLU A 59 14.11 10.65 -12.06
CA GLU A 59 13.91 12.03 -11.62
C GLU A 59 15.11 12.54 -10.79
N GLU A 60 15.77 11.66 -10.03
CA GLU A 60 16.97 11.99 -9.26
C GLU A 60 18.19 12.35 -10.15
N VAL A 61 18.20 11.91 -11.42
CA VAL A 61 19.26 12.26 -12.40
C VAL A 61 19.09 13.67 -12.98
N LEU A 62 17.94 14.33 -12.79
CA LEU A 62 17.62 15.65 -13.37
C LEU A 62 17.71 16.82 -12.38
N VAL A 63 18.10 16.59 -11.13
CA VAL A 63 18.45 17.68 -10.21
C VAL A 63 19.96 17.93 -10.32
N PRO A 64 20.44 18.90 -11.13
CA PRO A 64 21.80 19.35 -10.96
C PRO A 64 21.87 19.95 -9.55
N ALA A 65 22.81 19.43 -8.75
CA ALA A 65 23.27 20.07 -7.54
C ALA A 65 23.75 21.49 -7.89
N CYS A 66 22.86 22.48 -7.79
CA CYS A 66 23.24 23.88 -7.77
C CYS A 66 23.79 24.17 -6.37
N ALA A 67 25.10 24.36 -6.34
CA ALA A 67 25.91 24.87 -5.23
C ALA A 67 25.53 26.32 -4.87
#